data_AF-A0A2E6W793-F1
#
_entry.id   AF-A0A2E6W793-F1
#
_cell.length_a   1.000
_cell.length_b   1.000
_cell.length_c   1.000
_cell.angle_alpha   90.00
_cell.angle_beta   90.00
_cell.angle_gamma   90.00
#
_symmetry.space_group_name_H-M   'P 1'
#
loop_
_entity.id
_entity.type
_entity.pdbx_description
1 polymer ?
#
loop_
_entity_poly.entity_id
_entity_poly.type
_entity_poly.pdbx_seq_one_letter_code
_entity_poly.pdbx_strand_id
1 'polypeptide(L)'
;MSTYFSYLPNINIRQTGYRQDSTSPYVNAKNIFRRVKIRDELDSIILGFEKYYIQNAERPDQLAQKFYSDTKYDWVILLCNEITNLYHDWPMSEHELSQYIMRKYNFSVPSDIGQTRHWVTQEVKRNGRVHLEAGLEVPENFEYSFPDGVVVEKAKLVNPVSYYQHESLENERKRQIYILRPEYLDDFVEEFFSLVAYLPNEELMTDAFGKNTKRTYRTVQEIFKPTKKEYTTEIGKTPSITFLAQQQLTSRVYTPSTGSTVNGTNVAATLSPYDSSGTFTGTGATTDTDTSSSTSDSSSSSSSSSSSSSSSSSSSSSGSSGSGYGGGY
;
A
#
# COMPACT_ATOMS: atom_id res chain seq x y z
N MET A 1 -6.61 -20.04 7.19
CA MET A 1 -6.69 -18.78 6.40
C MET A 1 -8.12 -18.30 6.49
N SER A 2 -8.37 -17.02 6.77
CA SER A 2 -9.72 -16.47 6.71
C SER A 2 -10.27 -16.62 5.28
N THR A 3 -11.53 -17.03 5.17
CA THR A 3 -12.23 -17.24 3.90
C THR A 3 -12.25 -15.97 3.06
N TYR A 4 -12.37 -14.81 3.70
CA TYR A 4 -12.41 -13.49 3.06
C TYR A 4 -11.31 -13.26 2.01
N PHE A 5 -10.03 -13.49 2.34
CA PHE A 5 -8.93 -13.19 1.41
C PHE A 5 -8.89 -14.13 0.20
N SER A 6 -9.57 -15.27 0.27
CA SER A 6 -9.67 -16.19 -0.87
C SER A 6 -10.52 -15.60 -1.99
N TYR A 7 -11.52 -14.77 -1.65
CA TYR A 7 -12.45 -14.10 -2.57
C TYR A 7 -11.82 -12.93 -3.32
N LEU A 8 -10.78 -12.29 -2.74
CA LEU A 8 -10.08 -11.19 -3.41
C LEU A 8 -9.36 -11.69 -4.68
N PRO A 9 -9.31 -10.86 -5.74
CA PRO A 9 -8.69 -11.24 -6.99
C PRO A 9 -7.18 -11.24 -6.81
N ASN A 10 -6.49 -11.92 -7.72
CA ASN A 10 -5.05 -12.02 -7.66
C ASN A 10 -4.41 -10.77 -8.29
N ILE A 11 -3.21 -10.43 -7.84
CA ILE A 11 -2.37 -9.38 -8.40
C ILE A 11 -0.91 -9.85 -8.44
N ASN A 12 -0.23 -9.58 -9.54
CA ASN A 12 1.21 -9.83 -9.67
C ASN A 12 1.97 -8.60 -9.21
N ILE A 13 2.62 -8.71 -8.06
CA ILE A 13 3.42 -7.62 -7.46
C ILE A 13 4.88 -7.89 -7.73
N ARG A 14 5.63 -6.85 -8.09
CA ARG A 14 7.08 -6.95 -8.30
C ARG A 14 7.80 -6.89 -6.95
N GLN A 15 8.67 -7.86 -6.66
CA GLN A 15 9.39 -7.93 -5.38
C GLN A 15 10.63 -7.01 -5.35
N THR A 16 11.34 -6.90 -6.47
CA THR A 16 12.62 -6.18 -6.55
C THR A 16 12.63 -5.16 -7.69
N GLY A 17 13.38 -4.06 -7.51
CA GLY A 17 13.65 -3.05 -8.53
C GLY A 17 14.51 -3.56 -9.70
N TYR A 18 15.31 -4.59 -9.44
CA TYR A 18 16.30 -5.14 -10.35
C TYR A 18 16.05 -6.64 -10.58
N ARG A 19 16.43 -7.13 -11.76
CA ARG A 19 16.39 -8.55 -12.11
C ARG A 19 17.79 -9.14 -11.90
N GLN A 20 17.93 -10.17 -11.05
CA GLN A 20 19.22 -10.83 -10.78
C GLN A 20 19.44 -12.07 -11.67
N ASP A 21 18.36 -12.66 -12.19
CA ASP A 21 18.37 -13.91 -12.94
C ASP A 21 17.35 -13.90 -14.09
N SER A 22 17.31 -14.96 -14.90
CA SER A 22 16.29 -15.10 -15.95
C SER A 22 14.87 -15.34 -15.41
N THR A 23 14.65 -15.32 -14.10
CA THR A 23 13.33 -15.54 -13.48
C THR A 23 12.50 -14.25 -13.50
N SER A 24 11.17 -14.41 -13.56
CA SER A 24 10.22 -13.30 -13.48
C SER A 24 10.25 -12.69 -12.07
N PRO A 25 10.45 -11.36 -11.89
CA PRO A 25 10.50 -10.72 -10.56
C PRO A 25 9.11 -10.51 -9.92
N TYR A 26 8.06 -11.11 -10.49
CA TYR A 26 6.68 -10.94 -10.05
C TYR A 26 6.24 -12.11 -9.18
N VAL A 27 5.60 -11.79 -8.06
CA VAL A 27 5.00 -12.75 -7.14
C VAL A 27 3.48 -12.59 -7.21
N ASN A 28 2.77 -13.71 -7.30
CA ASN A 28 1.32 -13.75 -7.26
C ASN A 28 0.85 -13.60 -5.81
N ALA A 29 0.07 -12.55 -5.54
CA ALA A 29 -0.50 -12.27 -4.23
C ALA A 29 -2.00 -11.96 -4.36
N LYS A 30 -2.71 -11.98 -3.22
CA LYS A 30 -4.09 -11.48 -3.13
C LYS A 30 -4.10 -9.95 -3.15
N ASN A 31 -5.03 -9.37 -3.89
CA ASN A 31 -5.14 -7.92 -3.98
C ASN A 31 -5.85 -7.34 -2.75
N ILE A 32 -5.07 -7.00 -1.73
CA ILE A 32 -5.53 -6.33 -0.51
C ILE A 32 -5.75 -4.82 -0.69
N PHE A 33 -5.37 -4.24 -1.84
CA PHE A 33 -5.54 -2.80 -2.10
C PHE A 33 -6.98 -2.45 -2.48
N ARG A 34 -7.83 -3.45 -2.73
CA ARG A 34 -9.26 -3.27 -2.94
C ARG A 34 -9.98 -3.39 -1.61
N ARG A 35 -10.57 -2.27 -1.16
CA ARG A 35 -11.45 -2.20 0.01
C ARG A 35 -12.87 -1.91 -0.46
N VAL A 36 -13.81 -2.76 -0.08
CA VAL A 36 -15.25 -2.52 -0.23
C VAL A 36 -15.74 -1.88 1.07
N LYS A 37 -16.54 -0.82 0.95
CA LYS A 37 -17.18 -0.14 2.08
C LYS A 37 -18.63 0.12 1.72
N ILE A 38 -19.53 -0.04 2.68
CA ILE A 38 -20.92 0.41 2.57
C ILE A 38 -20.92 1.94 2.55
N ARG A 39 -21.78 2.55 1.74
CA ARG A 39 -21.89 4.01 1.65
C ARG A 39 -22.66 4.54 2.86
N ASP A 40 -22.07 5.50 3.57
CA ASP A 40 -22.59 6.09 4.83
C ASP A 40 -24.04 6.61 4.73
N GLU A 41 -24.50 7.05 3.56
CA GLU A 41 -25.87 7.56 3.35
C GLU A 41 -26.95 6.46 3.48
N LEU A 42 -26.58 5.21 3.21
CA LEU A 42 -27.49 4.05 3.26
C LEU A 42 -27.67 3.50 4.69
N ASP A 43 -26.82 3.88 5.64
CA ASP A 43 -26.86 3.39 7.03
C ASP A 43 -28.17 3.75 7.77
N SER A 44 -28.86 4.80 7.33
CA SER A 44 -30.14 5.23 7.89
C SER A 44 -31.38 4.63 7.18
N ILE A 45 -31.21 4.10 5.96
CA ILE A 45 -32.30 3.67 5.07
C ILE A 45 -32.34 2.14 4.89
N ILE A 46 -31.28 1.41 5.25
CA ILE A 46 -31.26 -0.04 5.06
C ILE A 46 -32.11 -0.73 6.15
N LEU A 47 -33.36 -1.00 5.77
CA LEU A 47 -34.28 -1.93 6.43
C LEU A 47 -33.69 -3.34 6.66
N GLY A 48 -32.55 -3.65 6.02
CA GLY A 48 -31.88 -4.94 6.06
C GLY A 48 -30.95 -5.19 7.26
N PHE A 49 -30.74 -4.23 8.17
CA PHE A 49 -29.89 -4.45 9.35
C PHE A 49 -30.68 -4.62 10.63
N GLU A 50 -30.23 -5.54 11.47
CA GLU A 50 -30.69 -5.74 12.84
C GLU A 50 -29.62 -5.28 13.83
N LYS A 51 -30.04 -4.57 14.87
CA LYS A 51 -29.16 -4.19 15.97
C LYS A 51 -28.99 -5.38 16.90
N TYR A 52 -27.74 -5.77 17.14
CA TYR A 52 -27.40 -6.83 18.07
C TYR A 52 -26.42 -6.35 19.13
N TYR A 53 -26.55 -6.90 20.32
CA TYR A 53 -25.68 -6.61 21.45
C TYR A 53 -24.85 -7.85 21.78
N ILE A 54 -23.55 -7.73 21.53
CA ILE A 54 -22.58 -8.83 21.66
C ILE A 54 -22.48 -9.30 23.11
N GLN A 55 -22.59 -10.60 23.32
CA GLN A 55 -22.44 -11.20 24.64
C GLN A 55 -20.97 -11.29 25.06
N ASN A 56 -20.72 -11.49 26.35
CA ASN A 56 -19.34 -11.56 26.86
C ASN A 56 -18.55 -12.69 26.18
N ALA A 57 -17.34 -12.40 25.71
CA ALA A 57 -16.43 -13.31 25.00
C ALA A 57 -16.98 -13.93 23.70
N GLU A 58 -18.01 -13.34 23.09
CA GLU A 58 -18.53 -13.78 21.80
C GLU A 58 -17.63 -13.29 20.65
N ARG A 59 -17.23 -14.21 19.77
CA ARG A 59 -16.34 -13.93 18.64
C ARG A 59 -17.13 -13.76 17.34
N PRO A 60 -16.59 -13.05 16.32
CA PRO A 60 -17.30 -12.87 15.05
C PRO A 60 -17.66 -14.19 14.35
N ASP A 61 -16.80 -15.21 14.45
CA ASP A 61 -17.06 -16.54 13.88
C ASP A 61 -18.26 -17.24 14.53
N GLN A 62 -18.43 -17.06 15.85
CA GLN A 62 -19.58 -17.59 16.59
C GLN A 62 -20.88 -16.87 16.19
N LEU A 63 -20.81 -15.56 15.99
CA LEU A 63 -21.95 -14.79 15.50
C LEU A 63 -22.35 -15.21 14.09
N ALA A 64 -21.38 -15.36 13.18
CA ALA A 64 -21.67 -15.83 11.83
C ALA A 64 -22.35 -17.21 11.84
N GLN A 65 -21.90 -18.12 12.70
CA GLN A 65 -22.55 -19.42 12.88
C GLN A 65 -23.99 -19.30 13.43
N LYS A 66 -24.23 -18.35 14.34
CA LYS A 66 -25.54 -18.13 14.96
C LYS A 66 -26.56 -17.50 14.00
N PHE A 67 -26.13 -16.53 13.18
CA PHE A 67 -27.02 -15.76 12.30
C PHE A 67 -27.12 -16.34 10.89
N TYR A 68 -26.01 -16.81 10.32
CA TYR A 68 -25.95 -17.28 8.93
C TYR A 68 -25.78 -18.79 8.80
N SER A 69 -25.75 -19.52 9.91
CA SER A 69 -25.51 -20.99 9.95
C SER A 69 -24.16 -21.44 9.38
N ASP A 70 -23.26 -20.52 9.01
CA ASP A 70 -21.92 -20.80 8.52
C ASP A 70 -20.90 -19.81 9.12
N THR A 71 -19.90 -20.36 9.82
CA THR A 71 -18.73 -19.63 10.34
C THR A 71 -17.97 -18.80 9.30
N LYS A 72 -18.08 -19.11 7.99
CA LYS A 72 -17.30 -18.46 6.93
C LYS A 72 -17.76 -17.04 6.58
N TYR A 73 -18.92 -16.60 7.07
CA TYR A 73 -19.47 -15.26 6.85
C TYR A 73 -19.11 -14.28 7.98
N ASP A 74 -18.07 -14.57 8.76
CA ASP A 74 -17.52 -13.67 9.78
C ASP A 74 -17.17 -12.28 9.22
N TRP A 75 -16.57 -12.25 8.04
CA TRP A 75 -16.19 -11.02 7.34
C TRP A 75 -17.37 -10.13 6.95
N VAL A 76 -18.57 -10.70 6.74
CA VAL A 76 -19.78 -9.91 6.42
C VAL A 76 -20.12 -9.02 7.61
N ILE A 77 -20.10 -9.59 8.82
CA ILE A 77 -20.37 -8.85 10.06
C ILE A 77 -19.31 -7.76 10.27
N LEU A 78 -18.04 -8.08 10.03
CA LEU A 78 -16.95 -7.12 10.16
C LEU A 78 -17.06 -5.97 9.15
N LEU A 79 -17.44 -6.26 7.90
CA LEU A 79 -17.60 -5.27 6.85
C LEU A 79 -18.80 -4.35 7.13
N CYS A 80 -19.93 -4.90 7.60
CA CYS A 80 -21.12 -4.14 7.95
C CYS A 80 -20.88 -3.11 9.06
N ASN A 81 -19.96 -3.40 10.00
CA ASN A 81 -19.64 -2.50 11.11
C ASN A 81 -18.38 -1.66 10.87
N GLU A 82 -17.85 -1.67 9.64
CA GLU A 82 -16.59 -1.01 9.27
C GLU A 82 -15.41 -1.36 10.20
N ILE A 83 -15.39 -2.60 10.72
CA ILE A 83 -14.34 -3.05 11.63
C ILE A 83 -13.07 -3.34 10.81
N THR A 84 -12.01 -2.57 11.09
CA THR A 84 -10.73 -2.73 10.39
C THR A 84 -9.74 -3.54 11.20
N ASN A 85 -9.73 -3.34 12.52
CA ASN A 85 -8.84 -4.06 13.42
C ASN A 85 -9.66 -4.86 14.43
N LEU A 86 -9.70 -6.17 14.22
CA LEU A 86 -10.43 -7.09 15.08
C LEU A 86 -10.00 -7.00 16.56
N TYR A 87 -8.73 -6.73 16.87
CA TYR A 87 -8.26 -6.72 18.25
C TYR A 87 -8.60 -5.43 19.01
N HIS A 88 -8.83 -4.32 18.31
CA HIS A 88 -9.10 -3.02 18.94
C HIS A 88 -10.56 -2.61 18.83
N ASP A 89 -11.23 -2.96 17.73
CA ASP A 89 -12.59 -2.53 17.44
C ASP A 89 -13.63 -3.51 17.99
N TRP A 90 -13.27 -4.79 18.16
CA TRP A 90 -14.16 -5.78 18.75
C TRP A 90 -14.26 -5.59 20.27
N PRO A 91 -15.45 -5.78 20.87
CA PRO A 91 -15.60 -5.71 22.32
C PRO A 91 -14.77 -6.79 23.00
N MET A 92 -14.01 -6.39 24.00
CA MET A 92 -13.18 -7.28 24.81
C MET A 92 -14.03 -7.93 25.91
N SER A 93 -13.61 -9.10 26.36
CA SER A 93 -14.14 -9.68 27.59
C SER A 93 -13.71 -8.86 28.81
N GLU A 94 -14.41 -9.00 29.94
CA GLU A 94 -14.08 -8.28 31.18
C GLU A 94 -12.62 -8.53 31.63
N HIS A 95 -12.16 -9.78 31.55
CA HIS A 95 -10.80 -10.14 31.90
C HIS A 95 -9.78 -9.47 30.96
N GLU A 96 -10.01 -9.54 29.65
CA GLU A 96 -9.13 -8.90 28.66
C GLU A 96 -9.11 -7.39 28.79
N LEU A 97 -10.26 -6.77 29.11
CA LEU A 97 -10.37 -5.34 29.36
C LEU A 97 -9.51 -4.93 30.55
N SER A 98 -9.54 -5.68 31.66
CA SER A 98 -8.69 -5.39 32.82
C SER A 98 -7.20 -5.42 32.46
N GLN A 99 -6.77 -6.42 31.69
CA GLN A 99 -5.38 -6.56 31.21
C GLN A 99 -5.00 -5.46 30.22
N TYR A 100 -5.94 -5.07 29.35
CA TYR A 100 -5.77 -3.98 28.40
C TYR A 100 -5.56 -2.65 29.12
N ILE A 101 -6.36 -2.35 30.15
CA ILE A 101 -6.22 -1.14 30.98
C ILE A 101 -4.85 -1.12 31.66
N MET A 102 -4.43 -2.23 32.28
CA MET A 102 -3.12 -2.32 32.93
C MET A 102 -1.98 -2.01 31.96
N ARG A 103 -2.04 -2.55 30.73
CA ARG A 103 -1.03 -2.32 29.70
C ARG A 103 -1.08 -0.90 29.14
N LYS A 104 -2.28 -0.35 28.90
CA LYS A 104 -2.48 0.99 28.32
C LYS A 104 -1.97 2.10 29.23
N TYR A 105 -2.18 1.96 30.54
CA TYR A 105 -1.81 2.96 31.55
C TYR A 105 -0.54 2.61 32.34
N ASN A 106 0.11 1.49 32.02
CA ASN A 106 1.31 0.99 32.71
C ASN A 106 1.10 0.80 34.23
N PHE A 107 -0.06 0.28 34.62
CA PHE A 107 -0.32 -0.06 36.03
C PHE A 107 0.37 -1.38 36.40
N SER A 108 1.10 -1.36 37.52
CA SER A 108 1.75 -2.55 38.07
C SER A 108 0.84 -3.33 39.02
N VAL A 109 -0.14 -2.66 39.64
CA VAL A 109 -1.07 -3.28 40.61
C VAL A 109 -2.50 -3.26 40.05
N PRO A 110 -3.23 -4.39 40.09
CA PRO A 110 -4.62 -4.44 39.62
C PRO A 110 -5.60 -3.49 40.33
N SER A 111 -5.31 -3.10 41.58
CA SER A 111 -6.13 -2.13 42.33
C SER A 111 -6.13 -0.73 41.72
N ASP A 112 -5.11 -0.38 40.96
CA ASP A 112 -4.96 0.97 40.40
C ASP A 112 -5.97 1.26 39.28
N ILE A 113 -6.56 0.21 38.70
CA ILE A 113 -7.65 0.30 37.72
C ILE A 113 -8.90 1.00 38.31
N GLY A 114 -9.07 0.93 39.64
CA GLY A 114 -10.14 1.61 40.37
C GLY A 114 -9.89 3.10 40.63
N GLN A 115 -8.70 3.62 40.34
CA GLN A 115 -8.39 5.04 40.56
C GLN A 115 -9.23 5.94 39.66
N THR A 116 -9.55 7.14 40.16
CA THR A 116 -10.31 8.15 39.43
C THR A 116 -9.48 8.69 38.26
N ARG A 117 -10.04 8.61 37.04
CA ARG A 117 -9.45 9.18 35.83
C ARG A 117 -9.90 10.62 35.62
N HIS A 118 -11.20 10.84 35.71
CA HIS A 118 -11.83 12.13 35.45
C HIS A 118 -13.11 12.27 36.26
N TRP A 119 -13.63 13.47 36.32
CA TRP A 119 -14.81 13.81 37.08
C TRP A 119 -15.92 14.25 36.11
N VAL A 120 -17.14 13.76 36.34
CA VAL A 120 -18.29 14.00 35.47
C VAL A 120 -19.41 14.68 36.24
N THR A 121 -20.06 15.68 35.64
CA THR A 121 -21.19 16.38 36.27
C THR A 121 -22.39 15.45 36.45
N GLN A 122 -23.08 15.61 37.58
CA GLN A 122 -24.38 15.03 37.82
C GLN A 122 -25.49 16.02 37.47
N GLU A 123 -26.66 15.50 37.13
CA GLU A 123 -27.81 16.32 36.75
C GLU A 123 -28.35 17.07 37.97
N VAL A 124 -28.26 18.40 37.95
CA VAL A 124 -28.81 19.24 39.03
C VAL A 124 -30.14 19.83 38.57
N LYS A 125 -31.22 19.30 39.15
CA LYS A 125 -32.59 19.77 38.95
C LYS A 125 -33.04 20.66 40.10
N ARG A 126 -33.70 21.78 39.78
CA ARG A 126 -34.41 22.62 40.75
C ARG A 126 -35.78 22.98 40.18
N ASN A 127 -36.84 22.75 40.95
CA ASN A 127 -38.24 23.00 40.52
C ASN A 127 -38.60 22.35 39.17
N GLY A 128 -38.06 21.17 38.88
CA GLY A 128 -38.31 20.45 37.63
C GLY A 128 -37.57 20.99 36.40
N ARG A 129 -36.77 22.06 36.53
CA ARG A 129 -35.89 22.57 35.46
C ARG A 129 -34.47 22.05 35.66
N VAL A 130 -33.87 21.56 34.58
CA VAL A 130 -32.45 21.16 34.53
C VAL A 130 -31.62 22.42 34.41
N HIS A 131 -30.75 22.65 35.39
CA HIS A 131 -29.85 23.81 35.43
C HIS A 131 -28.43 23.44 35.00
N LEU A 132 -28.03 22.21 35.28
CA LEU A 132 -26.78 21.62 34.85
C LEU A 132 -27.05 20.23 34.27
N GLU A 133 -26.58 20.00 33.05
CA GLU A 133 -26.68 18.70 32.39
C GLU A 133 -25.65 17.72 32.97
N ALA A 134 -26.01 16.45 33.04
CA ALA A 134 -25.09 15.38 33.40
C ALA A 134 -24.17 15.02 32.23
N GLY A 135 -22.98 14.50 32.53
CA GLY A 135 -22.09 13.95 31.51
C GLY A 135 -20.98 14.89 31.03
N LEU A 136 -20.87 16.10 31.57
CA LEU A 136 -19.78 17.02 31.23
C LEU A 136 -18.53 16.64 32.02
N GLU A 137 -17.40 16.49 31.32
CA GLU A 137 -16.10 16.27 31.96
C GLU A 137 -15.61 17.60 32.56
N VAL A 138 -15.38 17.60 33.87
CA VAL A 138 -15.03 18.78 34.65
C VAL A 138 -13.81 18.51 35.54
N PRO A 139 -13.06 19.54 35.95
CA PRO A 139 -12.02 19.37 36.95
C PRO A 139 -12.61 19.01 38.31
N GLU A 140 -11.80 18.44 39.20
CA GLU A 140 -12.22 18.04 40.55
C GLU A 140 -12.78 19.21 41.39
N ASN A 141 -12.27 20.42 41.17
CA ASN A 141 -12.66 21.63 41.89
C ASN A 141 -13.79 22.40 41.19
N PHE A 142 -14.58 21.72 40.36
CA PHE A 142 -15.72 22.34 39.70
C PHE A 142 -16.77 22.76 40.73
N GLU A 143 -17.16 24.03 40.67
CA GLU A 143 -18.20 24.61 41.50
C GLU A 143 -19.32 25.15 40.61
N TYR A 144 -20.55 24.94 41.04
CA TYR A 144 -21.74 25.46 40.36
C TYR A 144 -22.62 26.19 41.37
N SER A 145 -23.00 27.41 41.00
CA SER A 145 -23.96 28.21 41.74
C SER A 145 -25.17 28.49 40.87
N PHE A 146 -26.35 28.43 41.47
CA PHE A 146 -27.57 28.86 40.79
C PHE A 146 -27.52 30.38 40.55
N PRO A 147 -28.30 30.90 39.59
CA PRO A 147 -28.49 32.35 39.42
C PRO A 147 -28.95 33.07 40.71
N ASP A 148 -29.55 32.33 41.65
CA ASP A 148 -29.97 32.80 42.97
C ASP A 148 -28.83 32.89 44.02
N GLY A 149 -27.59 32.58 43.65
CA GLY A 149 -26.41 32.62 44.53
C GLY A 149 -26.26 31.43 45.49
N VAL A 150 -27.16 30.44 45.44
CA VAL A 150 -27.05 29.20 46.22
C VAL A 150 -26.02 28.28 45.57
N VAL A 151 -24.97 27.93 46.32
CA VAL A 151 -23.93 26.98 45.88
C VAL A 151 -24.40 25.54 46.08
N VAL A 152 -24.21 24.70 45.07
CA VAL A 152 -24.52 23.27 45.15
C VAL A 152 -23.38 22.52 45.83
N GLU A 153 -23.71 21.61 46.74
CA GLU A 153 -22.72 20.74 47.39
C GLU A 153 -21.94 19.90 46.35
N LYS A 154 -20.60 19.86 46.47
CA LYS A 154 -19.71 19.10 45.57
C LYS A 154 -20.14 17.64 45.39
N ALA A 155 -20.62 16.99 46.45
CA ALA A 155 -21.07 15.59 46.43
C ALA A 155 -22.28 15.32 45.54
N LYS A 156 -23.13 16.33 45.27
CA LYS A 156 -24.29 16.25 44.37
C LYS A 156 -23.99 16.81 42.98
N LEU A 157 -22.80 17.39 42.81
CA LEU A 157 -22.42 18.10 41.60
C LEU A 157 -21.54 17.22 40.71
N VAL A 158 -20.63 16.46 41.31
CA VAL A 158 -19.56 15.78 40.57
C VAL A 158 -19.41 14.31 41.00
N ASN A 159 -19.33 13.42 40.02
CA ASN A 159 -19.09 11.99 40.19
C ASN A 159 -17.68 11.62 39.72
N PRO A 160 -16.86 10.94 40.52
CA PRO A 160 -15.57 10.43 40.07
C PRO A 160 -15.80 9.21 39.15
N VAL A 161 -15.18 9.22 37.97
CA VAL A 161 -15.19 8.10 37.03
C VAL A 161 -13.83 7.42 37.04
N SER A 162 -13.81 6.12 37.33
CA SER A 162 -12.57 5.34 37.38
C SER A 162 -12.04 4.99 35.98
N TYR A 163 -10.75 4.61 35.88
CA TYR A 163 -10.18 4.09 34.62
C TYR A 163 -10.98 2.89 34.10
N TYR A 164 -11.38 1.99 35.00
CA TYR A 164 -12.24 0.86 34.66
C TYR A 164 -13.57 1.29 34.05
N GLN A 165 -14.27 2.22 34.70
CA GLN A 165 -15.58 2.68 34.24
C GLN A 165 -15.51 3.34 32.86
N HIS A 166 -14.50 4.19 32.63
CA HIS A 166 -14.29 4.85 31.34
C HIS A 166 -14.10 3.84 30.20
N GLU A 167 -13.17 2.89 30.37
CA GLU A 167 -12.85 1.92 29.31
C GLU A 167 -13.97 0.87 29.16
N SER A 168 -14.70 0.56 30.24
CA SER A 168 -15.90 -0.28 30.17
C SER A 168 -16.98 0.37 29.31
N LEU A 169 -17.26 1.67 29.49
CA LEU A 169 -18.23 2.39 28.66
C LEU A 169 -17.85 2.41 27.17
N GLU A 170 -16.56 2.63 26.85
CA GLU A 170 -16.09 2.52 25.46
C GLU A 170 -16.23 1.10 24.90
N ASN A 171 -16.01 0.08 25.73
CA ASN A 171 -16.20 -1.31 25.34
C ASN A 171 -17.69 -1.66 25.14
N GLU A 172 -18.58 -1.14 25.99
CA GLU A 172 -20.02 -1.28 25.87
C GLU A 172 -20.56 -0.64 24.59
N ARG A 173 -20.03 0.52 24.20
CA ARG A 173 -20.36 1.15 22.92
C ARG A 173 -19.99 0.26 21.73
N LYS A 174 -18.89 -0.50 21.82
CA LYS A 174 -18.46 -1.46 20.79
C LYS A 174 -19.29 -2.75 20.76
N ARG A 175 -20.00 -3.10 21.85
CA ARG A 175 -20.87 -4.28 21.86
C ARG A 175 -22.11 -4.11 20.99
N GLN A 176 -22.53 -2.87 20.75
CA GLN A 176 -23.64 -2.60 19.85
C GLN A 176 -23.15 -2.66 18.41
N ILE A 177 -23.59 -3.67 17.67
CA ILE A 177 -23.26 -3.86 16.26
C ILE A 177 -24.52 -3.97 15.40
N TYR A 178 -24.34 -3.73 14.10
CA TYR A 178 -25.32 -3.96 13.06
C TYR A 178 -25.03 -5.31 12.39
N ILE A 179 -26.05 -6.16 12.29
CA ILE A 179 -25.97 -7.46 11.63
C ILE A 179 -26.89 -7.43 10.42
N LEU A 180 -26.41 -7.92 9.27
CA LEU A 180 -27.24 -8.05 8.08
C LEU A 180 -28.25 -9.18 8.30
N ARG A 181 -29.50 -8.91 7.95
CA ARG A 181 -30.54 -9.94 7.96
C ARG A 181 -30.20 -11.05 6.96
N PRO A 182 -30.42 -12.33 7.33
CA PRO A 182 -30.01 -13.46 6.50
C PRO A 182 -30.66 -13.46 5.12
N GLU A 183 -31.85 -12.85 4.96
CA GLU A 183 -32.55 -12.75 3.68
C GLU A 183 -31.79 -11.93 2.61
N TYR A 184 -30.90 -11.02 3.02
CA TYR A 184 -30.11 -10.18 2.11
C TYR A 184 -28.66 -10.63 1.97
N LEU A 185 -28.30 -11.76 2.60
CA LEU A 185 -26.92 -12.26 2.59
C LEU A 185 -26.46 -12.59 1.17
N ASP A 186 -27.30 -13.25 0.38
CA ASP A 186 -26.94 -13.70 -0.97
C ASP A 186 -26.72 -12.52 -1.92
N ASP A 187 -27.64 -11.55 -1.92
CA ASP A 187 -27.53 -10.31 -2.70
C ASP A 187 -26.26 -9.52 -2.34
N PHE A 188 -25.97 -9.42 -1.03
CA PHE A 188 -24.77 -8.74 -0.54
C PHE A 188 -23.48 -9.43 -1.03
N VAL A 189 -23.45 -10.77 -1.00
CA VAL A 189 -22.30 -11.55 -1.46
C VAL A 189 -22.09 -11.40 -2.97
N GLU A 190 -23.17 -11.42 -3.76
CA GLU A 190 -23.10 -11.19 -5.21
C GLU A 190 -22.57 -9.79 -5.53
N GLU A 191 -23.10 -8.75 -4.87
CA GLU A 191 -22.63 -7.38 -5.04
C GLU A 191 -21.16 -7.25 -4.64
N PHE A 192 -20.75 -7.84 -3.52
CA PHE A 192 -19.36 -7.87 -3.09
C PHE A 192 -18.44 -8.46 -4.16
N PHE A 193 -18.80 -9.61 -4.75
CA PHE A 193 -18.02 -10.22 -5.82
C PHE A 193 -17.93 -9.33 -7.08
N SER A 194 -19.04 -8.69 -7.44
CA SER A 194 -19.10 -7.75 -8.57
C SER A 194 -18.15 -6.55 -8.37
N LEU A 195 -18.14 -5.95 -7.18
CA LEU A 195 -17.28 -4.81 -6.85
C LEU A 195 -15.79 -5.18 -6.76
N VAL A 196 -15.50 -6.36 -6.26
CA VAL A 196 -14.14 -6.86 -6.07
C VAL A 196 -13.49 -7.25 -7.40
N ALA A 197 -14.28 -7.65 -8.40
CA ALA A 197 -13.81 -8.03 -9.72
C ALA A 197 -13.04 -6.90 -10.45
N TYR A 198 -12.09 -7.29 -11.30
CA TYR A 198 -11.43 -6.34 -12.19
C TYR A 198 -12.34 -5.98 -13.35
N LEU A 199 -12.44 -4.69 -13.64
CA LEU A 199 -12.99 -4.20 -14.90
C LEU A 199 -12.10 -4.69 -16.06
N PRO A 200 -12.66 -5.00 -17.24
CA PRO A 200 -11.88 -5.42 -18.39
C PRO A 200 -10.81 -4.38 -18.76
N ASN A 201 -9.53 -4.75 -18.69
CA ASN A 201 -8.41 -3.92 -19.12
C ASN A 201 -7.24 -4.77 -19.66
N GLU A 202 -6.35 -4.15 -20.46
CA GLU A 202 -5.23 -4.82 -21.12
C GLU A 202 -4.18 -5.42 -20.16
N GLU A 203 -4.16 -4.96 -18.91
CA GLU A 203 -3.25 -5.45 -17.88
C GLU A 203 -3.74 -6.74 -17.19
N LEU A 204 -4.93 -7.25 -17.56
CA LEU A 204 -5.41 -8.52 -17.05
C LEU A 204 -4.83 -9.64 -17.89
N MET A 205 -4.13 -10.55 -17.21
CA MET A 205 -3.89 -11.87 -17.76
C MET A 205 -4.91 -12.84 -17.19
N THR A 206 -5.58 -13.56 -18.08
CA THR A 206 -6.39 -14.72 -17.73
C THR A 206 -5.46 -15.93 -17.67
N ASP A 207 -5.39 -16.56 -16.50
CA ASP A 207 -4.63 -17.79 -16.32
C ASP A 207 -5.31 -18.97 -17.04
N ALA A 208 -4.61 -20.10 -17.20
CA ALA A 208 -5.14 -21.32 -17.81
C ALA A 208 -6.41 -21.84 -17.10
N PHE A 209 -6.60 -21.48 -15.83
CA PHE A 209 -7.77 -21.80 -15.02
C PHE A 209 -8.89 -20.72 -15.07
N GLY A 210 -8.83 -19.79 -16.02
CA GLY A 210 -9.85 -18.74 -16.20
C GLY A 210 -9.79 -17.62 -15.16
N LYS A 211 -8.74 -17.57 -14.33
CA LYS A 211 -8.63 -16.57 -13.25
C LYS A 211 -7.91 -15.31 -13.72
N ASN A 212 -8.58 -14.17 -13.59
CA ASN A 212 -8.00 -12.87 -13.93
C ASN A 212 -6.97 -12.44 -12.87
N THR A 213 -5.74 -12.24 -13.32
CA THR A 213 -4.65 -11.71 -12.49
C THR A 213 -4.16 -10.41 -13.11
N LYS A 214 -4.26 -9.31 -12.36
CA LYS A 214 -3.75 -8.02 -12.82
C LYS A 214 -2.23 -8.01 -12.76
N ARG A 215 -1.58 -7.61 -13.85
CA ARG A 215 -0.13 -7.40 -13.93
C ARG A 215 0.14 -6.06 -14.62
N THR A 216 0.58 -5.08 -13.86
CA THR A 216 1.02 -3.80 -14.44
C THR A 216 2.43 -3.96 -14.98
N TYR A 217 2.61 -3.77 -16.28
CA TYR A 217 3.90 -3.83 -16.93
C TYR A 217 4.57 -2.44 -16.87
N ARG A 218 5.91 -2.39 -16.88
CA ARG A 218 6.70 -1.16 -17.12
C ARG A 218 6.62 -0.04 -16.06
N THR A 219 6.18 -0.31 -14.83
CA THR A 219 6.18 0.70 -13.75
C THR A 219 7.57 1.13 -13.29
N VAL A 220 8.59 0.28 -13.51
CA VAL A 220 9.98 0.54 -13.10
C VAL A 220 10.90 0.15 -14.25
N GLN A 221 11.82 1.05 -14.63
CA GLN A 221 12.87 0.76 -15.61
C GLN A 221 13.77 -0.37 -15.07
N GLU A 222 13.90 -1.45 -15.84
CA GLU A 222 14.74 -2.58 -15.45
C GLU A 222 16.22 -2.17 -15.56
N ILE A 223 16.87 -1.96 -14.42
CA ILE A 223 18.32 -1.80 -14.35
C ILE A 223 18.91 -3.20 -14.18
N PHE A 224 19.57 -3.70 -15.22
CA PHE A 224 20.38 -4.91 -15.12
C PHE A 224 21.59 -4.58 -14.23
N LYS A 225 21.75 -5.29 -13.11
CA LYS A 225 22.92 -5.14 -12.25
C LYS A 225 24.00 -6.09 -12.78
N PRO A 226 25.12 -5.61 -13.37
CA PRO A 226 26.21 -6.48 -13.76
C PRO A 226 27.03 -6.85 -12.52
N THR A 227 26.49 -7.68 -11.62
CA THR A 227 27.34 -8.28 -10.58
C THR A 227 28.02 -9.51 -11.16
N LYS A 228 29.26 -9.36 -11.63
CA LYS A 228 30.17 -10.51 -11.70
C LYS A 228 30.41 -10.97 -10.26
N LYS A 229 30.20 -12.26 -10.01
CA LYS A 229 30.32 -12.85 -8.67
C LYS A 229 31.77 -12.88 -8.17
N GLU A 230 32.74 -12.80 -9.08
CA GLU A 230 34.17 -12.80 -8.81
C GLU A 230 34.88 -11.76 -9.71
N TYR A 231 35.76 -10.96 -9.12
CA TYR A 231 36.74 -10.19 -9.88
C TYR A 231 37.93 -11.11 -10.12
N THR A 232 38.01 -11.71 -11.31
CA THR A 232 39.24 -12.39 -11.73
C THR A 232 40.01 -11.44 -12.65
N THR A 233 41.24 -11.12 -12.29
CA THR A 233 42.21 -10.57 -13.24
C THR A 233 42.88 -11.76 -13.94
N GLU A 234 42.17 -12.37 -14.89
CA GLU A 234 42.74 -13.39 -15.77
C GLU A 234 43.69 -12.71 -16.76
N ILE A 235 44.90 -12.37 -16.28
CA ILE A 235 46.00 -11.94 -17.15
C ILE A 235 46.38 -13.14 -18.02
N GLY A 236 46.15 -13.03 -19.33
CA GLY A 236 46.56 -14.02 -20.32
C GLY A 236 45.46 -14.91 -20.91
N LYS A 237 44.18 -14.72 -20.57
CA LYS A 237 43.08 -15.38 -21.29
C LYS A 237 42.61 -14.49 -22.45
N THR A 238 42.82 -14.94 -23.68
CA THR A 238 42.17 -14.34 -24.85
C THR A 238 40.70 -14.78 -24.91
N PRO A 239 39.74 -13.88 -25.13
CA PRO A 239 38.34 -14.26 -25.31
C PRO A 239 38.21 -15.08 -26.61
N SER A 240 37.43 -16.16 -26.58
CA SER A 240 37.19 -17.05 -27.73
C SER A 240 36.25 -16.46 -28.80
N ILE A 241 35.99 -15.15 -28.77
CA ILE A 241 35.37 -14.45 -29.89
C ILE A 241 36.48 -14.01 -30.85
N THR A 242 36.79 -14.90 -31.78
CA THR A 242 37.60 -14.63 -32.97
C THR A 242 36.93 -13.55 -33.82
N PHE A 243 37.26 -12.28 -33.58
CA PHE A 243 37.17 -11.24 -34.60
C PHE A 243 38.50 -11.21 -35.35
N LEU A 244 38.42 -11.45 -36.66
CA LEU A 244 39.52 -11.57 -37.60
C LEU A 244 40.58 -10.47 -37.44
N ALA A 245 41.74 -10.85 -36.90
CA ALA A 245 43.02 -10.28 -37.28
C ALA A 245 44.05 -11.41 -37.22
N GLN A 246 44.59 -11.77 -38.38
CA GLN A 246 45.68 -12.75 -38.50
C GLN A 246 46.90 -12.23 -37.73
N GLN A 247 47.10 -12.69 -36.51
CA GLN A 247 48.35 -12.45 -35.80
C GLN A 247 49.33 -13.56 -36.15
N GLN A 248 50.22 -13.24 -37.10
CA GLN A 248 51.31 -14.11 -37.51
C GLN A 248 52.34 -14.19 -36.37
N LEU A 249 52.29 -15.25 -35.59
CA LEU A 249 53.24 -15.52 -34.51
C LEU A 249 54.55 -16.10 -35.10
N THR A 250 55.53 -15.23 -35.34
CA THR A 250 56.93 -15.62 -35.47
C THR A 250 57.71 -15.08 -34.28
N SER A 251 58.52 -15.94 -33.65
CA SER A 251 59.32 -15.62 -32.46
C SER A 251 60.42 -14.62 -32.81
N ARG A 252 60.34 -13.39 -32.32
CA ARG A 252 61.45 -12.43 -32.37
C ARG A 252 62.21 -12.45 -31.04
N VAL A 253 63.53 -12.66 -31.11
CA VAL A 253 64.44 -12.62 -29.95
C VAL A 253 64.83 -11.16 -29.69
N TYR A 254 64.66 -10.70 -28.46
CA TYR A 254 65.07 -9.36 -28.00
C TYR A 254 66.39 -9.46 -27.23
N THR A 255 67.38 -8.64 -27.58
CA THR A 255 68.65 -8.52 -26.85
C THR A 255 68.75 -7.16 -26.15
N PRO A 256 68.94 -7.09 -24.82
CA PRO A 256 68.78 -5.84 -24.06
C PRO A 256 69.90 -4.81 -24.20
N SER A 257 71.02 -5.13 -24.86
CA SER A 257 72.22 -4.29 -24.83
C SER A 257 72.22 -3.12 -25.83
N THR A 258 71.37 -3.12 -26.85
CA THR A 258 71.36 -2.09 -27.91
C THR A 258 69.97 -1.58 -28.30
N GLY A 259 68.90 -2.01 -27.61
CA GLY A 259 67.56 -1.44 -27.75
C GLY A 259 66.98 -1.47 -29.18
N SER A 260 67.35 -2.45 -30.01
CA SER A 260 66.81 -2.59 -31.37
C SER A 260 66.53 -4.05 -31.72
N THR A 261 65.53 -4.28 -32.57
CA THR A 261 65.29 -5.60 -33.19
C THR A 261 65.88 -5.61 -34.61
N VAL A 262 66.27 -6.80 -35.10
CA VAL A 262 67.11 -7.01 -36.31
C VAL A 262 66.52 -6.50 -37.64
N ASN A 263 65.36 -5.84 -37.66
CA ASN A 263 64.88 -5.07 -38.81
C ASN A 263 64.45 -3.64 -38.43
N GLY A 264 65.33 -2.92 -37.72
CA GLY A 264 65.59 -1.49 -37.98
C GLY A 264 64.43 -0.50 -37.88
N THR A 265 63.44 -0.66 -37.00
CA THR A 265 62.45 0.42 -36.76
C THR A 265 62.00 0.49 -35.30
N ASN A 266 62.11 1.70 -34.73
CA ASN A 266 61.66 2.04 -33.38
C ASN A 266 60.13 2.14 -33.33
N VAL A 267 59.49 1.51 -32.33
CA VAL A 267 58.03 1.36 -32.19
C VAL A 267 57.36 2.59 -31.56
N ALA A 268 58.02 3.75 -31.55
CA ALA A 268 57.54 4.94 -30.82
C ALA A 268 56.84 6.00 -31.71
N ALA A 269 56.55 5.71 -32.98
CA ALA A 269 56.02 6.71 -33.92
C ALA A 269 54.62 6.44 -34.50
N THR A 270 53.98 5.30 -34.24
CA THR A 270 52.74 4.91 -34.94
C THR A 270 51.42 5.29 -34.25
N LEU A 271 51.43 6.14 -33.21
CA LEU A 271 50.19 6.57 -32.52
C LEU A 271 50.00 8.09 -32.39
N SER A 272 50.81 8.91 -33.06
CA SER A 272 50.58 10.36 -33.12
C SER A 272 50.29 10.80 -34.56
N PRO A 273 49.24 11.58 -34.84
CA PRO A 273 48.93 12.03 -36.20
C PRO A 273 49.82 13.19 -36.70
N TYR A 274 50.96 13.39 -36.04
CA TYR A 274 51.97 14.41 -36.35
C TYR A 274 53.33 13.73 -36.54
N ASP A 275 54.10 14.16 -37.54
CA ASP A 275 55.50 13.76 -37.66
C ASP A 275 56.40 14.49 -36.64
N SER A 276 57.68 14.13 -36.59
CA SER A 276 58.67 14.69 -35.66
C SER A 276 58.99 16.19 -35.86
N SER A 277 58.35 16.85 -36.83
CA SER A 277 58.42 18.31 -37.03
C SER A 277 57.11 19.03 -36.69
N GLY A 278 56.05 18.29 -36.30
CA GLY A 278 54.82 18.84 -35.74
C GLY A 278 53.72 19.16 -36.78
N THR A 279 53.73 18.52 -37.95
CA THR A 279 52.70 18.76 -38.99
C THR A 279 51.68 17.61 -39.08
N PHE A 280 50.38 17.92 -39.15
CA PHE A 280 49.29 16.93 -39.21
C PHE A 280 49.14 16.34 -40.61
N THR A 281 49.10 15.00 -40.74
CA THR A 281 48.82 14.33 -42.02
C THR A 281 47.60 13.43 -41.88
N GLY A 282 46.51 13.79 -42.57
CA GLY A 282 45.29 13.00 -42.66
C GLY A 282 44.87 12.85 -44.11
N THR A 283 44.79 11.62 -44.59
CA THR A 283 44.09 11.17 -45.82
C THR A 283 44.24 9.63 -45.81
N GLY A 284 43.25 8.77 -46.03
CA GLY A 284 42.01 8.86 -46.80
C GLY A 284 41.95 7.63 -47.71
N ALA A 285 40.72 7.13 -47.95
CA ALA A 285 40.31 6.02 -48.83
C ALA A 285 40.60 4.59 -48.30
N THR A 286 39.62 3.80 -47.83
CA THR A 286 38.37 3.26 -48.43
C THR A 286 38.59 2.43 -49.69
N THR A 287 38.27 1.13 -49.59
CA THR A 287 37.72 0.16 -50.59
C THR A 287 38.10 -1.25 -50.09
N ASP A 288 37.31 -2.32 -50.13
CA ASP A 288 36.15 -2.72 -50.92
C ASP A 288 35.46 -3.89 -50.16
N THR A 289 34.14 -4.02 -50.16
CA THR A 289 33.31 -4.71 -51.17
C THR A 289 33.68 -6.20 -51.31
N ASP A 290 32.79 -7.09 -50.83
CA ASP A 290 32.28 -8.23 -51.62
C ASP A 290 31.10 -8.90 -50.89
N THR A 291 29.84 -8.78 -51.34
CA THR A 291 29.16 -9.32 -52.54
C THR A 291 28.60 -10.74 -52.33
N SER A 292 27.30 -10.76 -51.94
CA SER A 292 26.23 -11.69 -52.40
C SER A 292 26.33 -13.18 -52.00
N SER A 293 25.26 -13.97 -51.82
CA SER A 293 23.88 -13.90 -52.31
C SER A 293 22.98 -14.92 -51.59
N SER A 294 21.70 -14.53 -51.44
CA SER A 294 20.46 -15.33 -51.67
C SER A 294 20.15 -16.48 -50.68
N THR A 295 18.94 -16.65 -50.12
CA THR A 295 17.55 -16.38 -50.57
C THR A 295 16.67 -16.43 -49.31
N SER A 296 15.96 -15.36 -48.93
CA SER A 296 14.59 -14.99 -49.34
C SER A 296 13.49 -15.85 -48.67
N ASP A 297 12.37 -15.34 -48.16
CA ASP A 297 11.92 -13.96 -48.03
C ASP A 297 10.58 -13.92 -47.31
N SER A 298 10.40 -12.84 -46.54
CA SER A 298 9.23 -11.94 -46.58
C SER A 298 7.84 -12.44 -46.13
N SER A 299 6.90 -11.59 -45.73
CA SER A 299 6.78 -10.11 -45.74
C SER A 299 5.71 -9.75 -44.67
N SER A 300 5.73 -8.60 -44.01
CA SER A 300 5.33 -7.28 -44.52
C SER A 300 5.48 -6.28 -43.35
N SER A 301 6.31 -5.24 -43.47
CA SER A 301 5.95 -3.84 -43.80
C SER A 301 4.80 -3.28 -42.96
N SER A 302 4.86 -2.12 -42.29
CA SER A 302 5.49 -0.87 -42.71
C SER A 302 5.52 0.14 -41.56
N SER A 303 6.54 0.99 -41.62
CA SER A 303 6.68 2.29 -40.96
C SER A 303 5.56 3.28 -41.28
N SER A 304 5.21 4.13 -40.32
CA SER A 304 4.81 5.51 -40.57
C SER A 304 5.22 6.40 -39.40
N SER A 305 6.11 7.35 -39.67
CA SER A 305 6.35 8.53 -38.86
C SER A 305 5.26 9.57 -39.14
N SER A 306 4.71 10.17 -38.09
CA SER A 306 4.03 11.46 -38.18
C SER A 306 4.37 12.31 -36.97
N SER A 307 5.13 13.36 -37.25
CA SER A 307 5.30 14.53 -36.41
C SER A 307 4.00 15.34 -36.37
N SER A 308 3.53 15.73 -35.18
CA SER A 308 2.74 16.94 -35.00
C SER A 308 2.95 17.51 -33.60
N SER A 309 3.31 18.78 -33.62
CA SER A 309 3.61 19.69 -32.52
C SER A 309 2.39 20.13 -31.71
N SER A 310 2.66 20.44 -30.44
CA SER A 310 2.07 21.53 -29.62
C SER A 310 0.55 21.61 -29.43
N SER A 311 0.12 21.51 -28.17
CA SER A 311 -0.46 22.68 -27.46
C SER A 311 -0.70 22.37 -25.98
N SER A 312 -0.16 23.25 -25.16
CA SER A 312 -0.51 23.52 -23.78
C SER A 312 -1.90 24.14 -23.67
N SER A 313 -2.68 23.74 -22.67
CA SER A 313 -3.68 24.62 -22.06
C SER A 313 -3.96 24.20 -20.62
N SER A 314 -3.35 24.96 -19.71
CA SER A 314 -3.86 25.26 -18.39
C SER A 314 -5.22 25.95 -18.48
N SER A 315 -6.17 25.60 -17.60
CA SER A 315 -7.19 26.55 -17.16
C SER A 315 -7.72 26.19 -15.78
N SER A 316 -7.36 27.05 -14.84
CA SER A 316 -7.87 27.23 -13.50
C SER A 316 -9.31 27.75 -13.48
N SER A 317 -10.01 27.47 -12.38
CA SER A 317 -10.95 28.33 -11.66
C SER A 317 -12.17 28.90 -12.39
N SER A 318 -13.36 28.54 -11.88
CA SER A 318 -14.42 29.52 -11.65
C SER A 318 -15.18 29.17 -10.37
N GLY A 319 -15.07 30.06 -9.37
CA GLY A 319 -16.10 30.19 -8.35
C GLY A 319 -17.18 31.15 -8.86
N SER A 320 -18.37 31.06 -8.27
CA SER A 320 -19.19 32.17 -7.79
C SER A 320 -20.67 31.77 -7.83
N SER A 321 -21.33 31.77 -6.68
CA SER A 321 -22.42 32.73 -6.41
C SER A 321 -23.08 32.41 -5.07
N GLY A 322 -22.92 33.34 -4.14
CA GLY A 322 -23.85 33.49 -3.04
C GLY A 322 -25.08 34.28 -3.49
N SER A 323 -26.22 33.97 -2.89
CA SER A 323 -27.32 34.90 -2.68
C SER A 323 -28.07 34.45 -1.43
N GLY A 324 -28.12 35.34 -0.44
CA GLY A 324 -28.90 35.18 0.77
C GLY A 324 -30.27 35.84 0.67
N TYR A 325 -31.13 35.50 1.63
CA TYR A 325 -32.30 36.20 2.20
C TYR A 325 -32.71 35.34 3.42
N GLY A 326 -33.09 35.79 4.62
CA GLY A 326 -33.37 37.10 5.22
C GLY A 326 -34.00 36.92 6.62
N GLY A 327 -34.21 38.04 7.35
CA GLY A 327 -35.12 38.20 8.53
C GLY A 327 -34.51 37.91 9.90
N GLY A 328 -34.42 38.85 10.86
CA GLY A 328 -35.53 39.45 11.64
C GLY A 328 -35.98 38.41 12.69
N TYR A 329 -35.84 38.57 14.01
CA TYR A 329 -36.16 39.67 14.92
C TYR A 329 -35.27 39.61 16.18
#